data_AF-A0A7X9DV99-F1
#
_entry.id   AF-A0A7X9DV99-F1
#
_cell.length_a   1.000
_cell.length_b   1.000
_cell.length_c   1.000
_cell.angle_alpha   90.00
_cell.angle_beta   90.00
_cell.angle_gamma   90.00
#
_symmetry.space_group_name_H-M   'P 1'
#
loop_
_entity.id
_entity.type
_entity.pdbx_description
1 polymer ?
#
loop_
_entity_poly.entity_id
_entity_poly.type
_entity_poly.pdbx_seq_one_letter_code
_entity_poly.pdbx_strand_id
1 'polypeptide(L)'
;MTAGCAHTGARVEIEVFCVGFASDDGPARYLHRLAPLGLDNPDGPARSLAEESGAQVVMLHSTSWRWEEGGRIVLTYLAWAREGTLPPAAEALPETPARASTDPLRPRPKEIARLDPLFHGLRHFAFLLRNDESGAVRFALGERAAAFLAPFVPEPAGQR
;
A
#
# COMPACT_ATOMS: atom_id res chain seq x y z
N MET A 1 31.92 19.45 30.17
CA MET A 1 30.59 19.64 29.56
C MET A 1 30.57 18.86 28.25
N THR A 2 30.07 17.62 28.29
CA THR A 2 29.82 16.81 27.09
C THR A 2 28.47 17.20 26.53
N ALA A 3 28.47 17.85 25.36
CA ALA A 3 27.26 18.12 24.60
C ALA A 3 26.62 16.78 24.21
N GLY A 4 25.51 16.44 24.86
CA GLY A 4 24.70 15.30 24.47
C GLY A 4 24.14 15.56 23.07
N CYS A 5 24.59 14.80 22.07
CA CYS A 5 23.86 14.70 20.82
C CYS A 5 22.49 14.10 21.15
N ALA A 6 21.46 14.94 21.18
CA ALA A 6 20.10 14.46 21.19
C ALA A 6 19.89 13.71 19.87
N HIS A 7 19.97 12.37 19.90
CA HIS A 7 19.45 11.55 18.82
C HIS A 7 17.93 11.75 18.81
N THR A 8 17.48 12.70 18.00
CA THR A 8 16.10 12.73 17.52
C THR A 8 15.95 11.48 16.67
N GLY A 9 15.23 10.48 17.21
CA GLY A 9 14.97 9.23 16.51
C GLY A 9 14.35 9.48 15.14
N ALA A 10 14.58 8.57 14.19
CA ALA A 10 14.00 8.69 12.86
C ALA A 10 12.47 8.84 12.95
N ARG A 11 11.93 9.87 12.28
CA ARG A 11 10.48 10.07 12.20
C ARG A 11 9.88 9.00 11.30
N VAL A 12 8.99 8.18 11.84
CA VAL A 12 8.28 7.14 11.07
C VAL A 12 6.86 7.60 10.76
N GLU A 13 6.46 7.49 9.50
CA GLU A 13 5.10 7.73 9.02
C GLU A 13 4.52 6.45 8.44
N ILE A 14 3.21 6.27 8.60
CA ILE A 14 2.43 5.24 7.90
C ILE A 14 1.73 5.90 6.73
N GLU A 15 1.96 5.35 5.55
CA GLU A 15 1.23 5.64 4.33
C GLU A 15 0.26 4.50 4.06
N VAL A 16 -1.02 4.80 3.85
CA VAL A 16 -2.03 3.79 3.55
C VAL A 16 -2.70 4.14 2.23
N PHE A 17 -2.71 3.15 1.34
CA PHE A 17 -3.59 3.12 0.20
C PHE A 17 -4.75 2.17 0.50
N CYS A 18 -5.98 2.67 0.55
CA CYS A 18 -7.18 1.84 0.72
C CYS A 18 -7.88 1.73 -0.62
N VAL A 19 -7.97 0.53 -1.17
CA VAL A 19 -8.49 0.23 -2.51
C VAL A 19 -9.77 -0.60 -2.39
N GLY A 20 -10.73 -0.39 -3.29
CA GLY A 20 -11.90 -1.24 -3.38
C GLY A 20 -12.86 -0.78 -4.46
N PHE A 21 -14.03 -1.41 -4.50
CA PHE A 21 -15.12 -1.00 -5.37
C PHE A 21 -16.15 -0.21 -4.56
N ALA A 22 -16.48 1.01 -5.00
CA ALA A 22 -17.51 1.83 -4.37
C ALA A 22 -18.94 1.36 -4.69
N SER A 23 -19.11 0.51 -5.71
CA SER A 23 -20.37 -0.11 -6.11
C SER A 23 -20.13 -1.39 -6.91
N ASP A 24 -21.15 -2.24 -7.03
CA ASP A 24 -21.10 -3.58 -7.64
C ASP A 24 -20.64 -3.60 -9.11
N ASP A 25 -20.89 -2.51 -9.85
CA ASP A 25 -20.50 -2.38 -11.27
C ASP A 25 -19.45 -1.27 -11.52
N GLY A 26 -19.02 -0.57 -10.45
CA GLY A 26 -18.11 0.57 -10.57
C GLY A 26 -16.65 0.19 -10.82
N PRO A 27 -15.80 1.11 -11.33
CA PRO A 27 -14.36 0.86 -11.40
C PRO A 27 -13.75 0.73 -10.00
N ALA A 28 -12.58 0.11 -9.92
CA ALA A 28 -11.77 0.17 -8.70
C ALA A 28 -11.41 1.64 -8.38
N ARG A 29 -11.42 1.97 -7.10
CA ARG A 29 -11.11 3.29 -6.56
C ARG A 29 -10.13 3.16 -5.42
N TYR A 30 -9.48 4.27 -5.07
CA TYR A 30 -8.54 4.29 -3.96
C TYR A 30 -8.63 5.57 -3.12
N LEU A 31 -8.22 5.45 -1.87
CA LEU A 31 -7.92 6.56 -0.97
C LEU A 31 -6.45 6.48 -0.58
N HIS A 32 -5.82 7.64 -0.43
CA HIS A 32 -4.45 7.75 0.04
C HIS A 32 -4.42 8.61 1.31
N ARG A 33 -3.75 8.12 2.34
CA ARG A 33 -3.58 8.80 3.63
C ARG A 33 -2.16 8.61 4.15
N LEU A 34 -1.69 9.59 4.92
CA LEU A 34 -0.38 9.59 5.55
C LEU A 34 -0.54 10.13 6.97
N ALA A 35 0.04 9.44 7.94
CA ALA A 35 0.02 9.86 9.35
C ALA A 35 1.34 9.50 10.05
N PRO A 36 1.76 10.23 11.10
CA PRO A 36 2.83 9.78 11.98
C PRO A 36 2.50 8.42 12.63
N LEU A 37 3.47 7.51 12.70
CA LEU A 37 3.27 6.20 13.36
C LEU A 37 3.07 6.33 14.87
N GLY A 38 3.89 7.17 15.53
CA GLY A 38 4.00 7.17 16.98
C GLY A 38 4.88 6.03 17.51
N LEU A 39 4.52 5.44 18.65
CA LEU A 39 5.27 4.34 19.32
C LEU A 39 4.56 2.98 19.21
N ASP A 40 3.51 2.90 18.40
CA ASP A 40 2.65 1.71 18.31
C ASP A 40 3.17 0.70 17.28
N ASN A 41 2.67 -0.54 17.37
CA ASN A 41 2.78 -1.50 16.28
C ASN A 41 2.07 -0.89 15.03
N PRO A 42 2.71 -0.86 13.86
CA PRO A 42 2.18 -0.17 12.68
C PRO A 42 0.87 -0.73 12.11
N ASP A 43 0.51 -1.98 12.39
CA ASP A 43 -0.67 -2.61 11.79
C ASP A 43 -1.99 -2.01 12.30
N GLY A 44 -2.06 -1.68 13.60
CA GLY A 44 -3.23 -1.08 14.22
C GLY A 44 -3.55 0.29 13.64
N PRO A 45 -2.62 1.26 13.72
CA PRO A 45 -2.81 2.58 13.13
C PRO A 45 -3.00 2.55 11.61
N ALA A 46 -2.34 1.64 10.87
CA ALA A 46 -2.57 1.49 9.43
C ALA A 46 -4.02 1.07 9.13
N ARG A 47 -4.57 0.13 9.90
CA ARG A 47 -5.97 -0.26 9.80
C ARG A 47 -6.90 0.90 10.14
N SER A 48 -6.68 1.57 11.28
CA SER A 48 -7.50 2.70 11.69
C SER A 48 -7.51 3.81 10.65
N LEU A 49 -6.35 4.16 10.08
CA LEU A 49 -6.23 5.19 9.06
C LEU A 49 -6.99 4.86 7.76
N ALA A 50 -7.08 3.56 7.39
CA ALA A 50 -7.93 3.13 6.29
C ALA A 50 -9.43 3.26 6.61
N GLU A 51 -9.82 2.85 7.82
CA GLU A 51 -11.21 2.78 8.29
C GLU A 51 -11.79 4.15 8.68
N GLU A 52 -10.95 5.17 8.96
CA GLU A 52 -11.36 6.56 9.25
C GLU A 52 -12.29 7.15 8.18
N SER A 53 -12.19 6.64 6.96
CA SER A 53 -12.99 7.07 5.81
C SER A 53 -14.37 6.42 5.73
N GLY A 54 -14.70 5.49 6.63
CA GLY A 54 -15.90 4.67 6.62
C GLY A 54 -15.75 3.33 5.86
N ALA A 55 -14.60 3.10 5.22
CA ALA A 55 -14.29 1.82 4.59
C ALA A 55 -14.19 0.69 5.63
N GLN A 56 -14.71 -0.50 5.29
CA GLN A 56 -14.51 -1.69 6.12
C GLN A 56 -13.36 -2.51 5.53
N VAL A 57 -12.21 -2.55 6.20
CA VAL A 57 -11.03 -3.25 5.67
C VAL A 57 -11.19 -4.76 5.81
N VAL A 58 -11.04 -5.49 4.70
CA VAL A 58 -11.08 -6.97 4.67
C VAL A 58 -9.70 -7.59 4.56
N MET A 59 -8.72 -6.84 4.05
CA MET A 59 -7.33 -7.26 3.96
C MET A 59 -6.41 -6.06 4.14
N LEU A 60 -5.32 -6.23 4.89
CA LEU A 60 -4.28 -5.23 5.10
C LEU A 60 -2.92 -5.89 4.99
N HIS A 61 -1.96 -5.23 4.34
CA HIS A 61 -0.60 -5.73 4.25
C HIS A 61 0.41 -4.60 4.17
N SER A 62 1.53 -4.75 4.87
CA SER A 62 2.72 -3.92 4.65
C SER A 62 3.38 -4.31 3.34
N THR A 63 3.67 -3.35 2.47
CA THR A 63 4.11 -3.61 1.09
C THR A 63 5.51 -3.10 0.81
N SER A 64 5.92 -2.02 1.46
CA SER A 64 7.24 -1.42 1.28
C SER A 64 7.55 -0.44 2.40
N TRP A 65 8.81 -0.02 2.44
CA TRP A 65 9.24 1.14 3.20
C TRP A 65 10.20 1.96 2.35
N ARG A 66 10.30 3.26 2.64
CA ARG A 66 11.28 4.13 1.99
C ARG A 66 11.83 5.17 2.95
N TRP A 67 13.06 5.56 2.69
CA TRP A 67 13.69 6.71 3.32
C TRP A 67 13.43 7.96 2.48
N GLU A 68 12.99 9.03 3.14
CA GLU A 68 12.80 10.35 2.55
C GLU A 68 13.79 11.35 3.13
N GLU A 69 14.02 12.43 2.39
CA GLU A 69 14.87 13.53 2.83
C GLU A 69 14.48 14.03 4.23
N GLY A 70 15.48 14.41 5.03
CA GLY A 70 15.28 14.81 6.42
C GLY A 70 15.20 13.64 7.42
N GLY A 71 15.56 12.42 7.01
CA GLY A 71 15.65 11.29 7.94
C GLY A 71 14.33 10.59 8.22
N ARG A 72 13.30 10.85 7.43
CA ARG A 72 11.97 10.26 7.59
C ARG A 72 11.92 8.87 6.97
N ILE A 73 11.29 7.93 7.67
CA ILE A 73 10.95 6.61 7.16
C ILE A 73 9.44 6.56 6.92
N VAL A 74 9.03 6.14 5.73
CA VAL A 74 7.61 5.91 5.41
C VAL A 74 7.38 4.42 5.26
N LEU A 75 6.46 3.86 6.05
CA LEU A 75 5.97 2.49 5.93
C LEU A 75 4.68 2.49 5.12
N THR A 76 4.66 1.79 3.99
CA THR A 76 3.49 1.78 3.11
C THR A 76 2.67 0.51 3.27
N TYR A 77 1.40 0.69 3.55
CA TYR A 77 0.39 -0.35 3.63
C TYR A 77 -0.59 -0.25 2.45
N LEU A 78 -1.00 -1.42 1.96
CA LEU A 78 -2.17 -1.55 1.10
C LEU A 78 -3.29 -2.19 1.89
N ALA A 79 -4.47 -1.58 1.85
CA ALA A 79 -5.70 -2.09 2.39
C ALA A 79 -6.69 -2.38 1.26
N TRP A 80 -7.43 -3.48 1.37
CA TRP A 80 -8.62 -3.74 0.56
C TRP A 80 -9.87 -3.47 1.38
N ALA A 81 -10.77 -2.66 0.86
CA ALA A 81 -12.07 -2.40 1.46
C ALA A 81 -13.11 -3.42 0.97
N ARG A 82 -14.06 -3.75 1.84
CA ARG A 82 -15.28 -4.45 1.47
C ARG A 82 -16.01 -3.65 0.40
N GLU A 83 -16.54 -4.36 -0.58
CA GLU A 83 -17.36 -3.81 -1.65
C GLU A 83 -18.50 -2.92 -1.11
N GLY A 84 -18.70 -1.76 -1.74
CA GLY A 84 -19.71 -0.78 -1.35
C GLY A 84 -19.38 0.05 -0.12
N THR A 85 -18.27 -0.21 0.58
CA THR A 85 -17.90 0.54 1.80
C THR A 85 -16.89 1.66 1.55
N LEU A 86 -16.23 1.66 0.39
CA LEU A 86 -15.31 2.73 0.02
C LEU A 86 -16.11 4.03 -0.20
N PRO A 87 -15.76 5.17 0.42
CA PRO A 87 -16.58 6.36 0.35
C PRO A 87 -16.55 7.00 -1.05
N PRO A 88 -17.57 7.80 -1.42
CA PRO A 88 -17.65 8.46 -2.73
C PRO A 88 -16.46 9.36 -3.07
N ALA A 89 -15.78 9.90 -2.06
CA ALA A 89 -14.59 10.75 -2.21
C ALA A 89 -13.32 9.99 -2.65
N ALA A 90 -13.34 8.66 -2.70
CA ALA A 90 -12.24 7.88 -3.25
C ALA A 90 -11.99 8.26 -4.71
N GLU A 91 -10.73 8.28 -5.14
CA GLU A 91 -10.34 8.61 -6.52
C GLU A 91 -10.47 7.37 -7.40
N ALA A 92 -10.80 7.55 -8.70
CA ALA A 92 -10.73 6.44 -9.64
C ALA A 92 -9.28 5.93 -9.74
N LEU A 93 -9.10 4.61 -9.73
CA LEU A 93 -7.77 4.05 -9.88
C LEU A 93 -7.27 4.28 -11.31
N PRO A 94 -6.10 4.93 -11.50
CA PRO A 94 -5.59 5.18 -12.85
C PRO A 94 -5.02 3.90 -13.47
N GLU A 95 -4.70 3.99 -14.76
CA GLU A 95 -3.99 2.91 -15.46
C GLU A 95 -2.63 2.63 -14.82
N THR A 96 -2.19 1.37 -14.89
CA THR A 96 -0.91 0.95 -14.31
C THR A 96 0.24 1.61 -15.07
N PRO A 97 1.12 2.37 -14.40
CA PRO A 97 2.23 3.03 -15.06
C PRO A 97 3.24 2.00 -15.57
N ALA A 98 3.76 2.24 -16.78
CA ALA A 98 4.92 1.51 -17.27
C ALA A 98 6.16 1.90 -16.44
N ARG A 99 6.91 0.91 -15.96
CA ARG A 99 8.12 1.13 -15.16
C ARG A 99 9.34 0.58 -15.89
N ALA A 100 10.41 1.37 -15.90
CA ALA A 100 11.72 0.92 -16.32
C ALA A 100 12.41 0.15 -15.18
N SER A 101 13.30 -0.76 -15.55
CA SER A 101 14.16 -1.46 -14.59
C SER A 101 15.03 -0.47 -13.80
N THR A 102 15.30 -0.81 -12.54
CA THR A 102 16.24 -0.07 -11.71
C THR A 102 17.60 -0.75 -11.70
N ASP A 103 18.66 0.04 -11.55
CA ASP A 103 20.02 -0.49 -11.38
C ASP A 103 20.05 -1.38 -10.13
N PRO A 104 20.52 -2.65 -10.22
CA PRO A 104 20.55 -3.56 -9.07
C PRO A 104 21.42 -3.06 -7.91
N LEU A 105 22.39 -2.19 -8.17
CA LEU A 105 23.22 -1.54 -7.14
C LEU A 105 22.60 -0.23 -6.62
N ARG A 106 21.57 0.27 -7.31
CA ARG A 106 20.80 1.46 -6.95
C ARG A 106 19.31 1.18 -7.17
N PRO A 107 18.73 0.25 -6.39
CA PRO A 107 17.39 -0.27 -6.67
C PRO A 107 16.29 0.78 -6.48
N ARG A 108 16.60 1.88 -5.77
CA ARG A 108 15.71 3.04 -5.64
C ARG A 108 15.69 3.80 -6.98
N PRO A 109 14.51 3.99 -7.60
CA PRO A 109 14.37 4.90 -8.72
C PRO A 109 14.85 6.32 -8.37
N LYS A 110 15.33 7.07 -9.37
CA LYS A 110 15.70 8.49 -9.19
C LYS A 110 14.53 9.30 -8.62
N GLU A 111 13.32 8.99 -9.07
CA GLU A 111 12.08 9.61 -8.64
C GLU A 111 11.04 8.53 -8.32
N ILE A 112 10.36 8.68 -7.19
CA ILE A 112 9.24 7.84 -6.79
C ILE A 112 7.98 8.69 -6.94
N ALA A 113 7.16 8.41 -7.95
CA ALA A 113 5.91 9.11 -8.15
C ALA A 113 4.92 8.76 -7.02
N ARG A 114 3.94 9.64 -6.75
CA ARG A 114 2.99 9.46 -5.64
C ARG A 114 2.29 8.08 -5.62
N LEU A 115 1.92 7.55 -6.79
CA LEU A 115 1.16 6.29 -6.90
C LEU A 115 2.04 5.06 -7.08
N ASP A 116 3.34 5.24 -7.08
CA ASP A 116 4.29 4.16 -7.20
C ASP A 116 4.12 3.07 -6.12
N PRO A 117 3.95 3.42 -4.84
CA PRO A 117 3.75 2.43 -3.79
C PRO A 117 2.38 1.74 -3.88
N LEU A 118 1.35 2.42 -4.39
CA LEU A 118 0.02 1.82 -4.62
C LEU A 118 0.09 0.66 -5.61
N PHE A 119 0.69 0.88 -6.79
CA PHE A 119 0.81 -0.17 -7.80
C PHE A 119 1.75 -1.30 -7.36
N HIS A 120 2.78 -0.97 -6.58
CA HIS A 120 3.62 -1.97 -5.92
C HIS A 120 2.80 -2.84 -4.97
N GLY A 121 1.96 -2.23 -4.13
CA GLY A 121 1.03 -2.94 -3.26
C GLY A 121 0.07 -3.86 -4.02
N LEU A 122 -0.50 -3.40 -5.14
CA LEU A 122 -1.41 -4.21 -5.95
C LEU A 122 -0.72 -5.45 -6.53
N ARG A 123 0.53 -5.31 -6.99
CA ARG A 123 1.37 -6.45 -7.39
C ARG A 123 1.65 -7.40 -6.22
N HIS A 124 1.83 -6.87 -5.01
CA HIS A 124 1.98 -7.68 -3.78
C HIS A 124 0.70 -8.47 -3.47
N PHE A 125 -0.48 -7.86 -3.51
CA PHE A 125 -1.74 -8.59 -3.33
C PHE A 125 -1.94 -9.67 -4.39
N ALA A 126 -1.62 -9.37 -5.66
CA ALA A 126 -1.67 -10.35 -6.72
C ALA A 126 -0.69 -11.52 -6.48
N PHE A 127 0.52 -11.24 -5.97
CA PHE A 127 1.46 -12.27 -5.54
C PHE A 127 0.88 -13.14 -4.42
N LEU A 128 0.31 -12.53 -3.37
CA LEU A 128 -0.30 -13.26 -2.25
C LEU A 128 -1.46 -14.16 -2.74
N LEU A 129 -2.35 -13.64 -3.58
CA LEU A 129 -3.45 -14.41 -4.18
C LEU A 129 -2.96 -15.62 -5.00
N ARG A 130 -1.86 -15.48 -5.74
CA ARG A 130 -1.30 -16.58 -6.55
C ARG A 130 -0.68 -17.68 -5.69
N ASN A 131 -0.22 -17.35 -4.49
CA ASN A 131 0.43 -18.26 -3.56
C ASN A 131 -0.45 -18.58 -2.34
N ASP A 132 -1.76 -18.33 -2.43
CA ASP A 132 -2.71 -18.56 -1.34
C ASP A 132 -3.15 -20.02 -1.26
N GLU A 133 -2.25 -20.90 -0.80
CA GLU A 133 -2.53 -22.33 -0.63
C GLU A 133 -3.71 -22.61 0.31
N SER A 134 -3.94 -21.71 1.27
CA SER A 134 -5.01 -21.84 2.28
C SER A 134 -6.39 -21.39 1.78
N GLY A 135 -6.45 -20.58 0.73
CA GLY A 135 -7.66 -19.90 0.27
C GLY A 135 -8.10 -18.70 1.13
N ALA A 136 -7.37 -18.35 2.19
CA ALA A 136 -7.76 -17.29 3.12
C ALA A 136 -7.70 -15.88 2.49
N VAL A 137 -6.70 -15.62 1.65
CA VAL A 137 -6.56 -14.34 0.94
C VAL A 137 -7.68 -14.18 -0.07
N ARG A 138 -7.94 -15.23 -0.86
CA ARG A 138 -9.06 -15.27 -1.82
C ARG A 138 -10.40 -15.09 -1.12
N PHE A 139 -10.62 -15.77 0.00
CA PHE A 139 -11.84 -15.64 0.78
C PHE A 139 -12.05 -14.20 1.30
N ALA A 140 -11.00 -13.57 1.82
CA ALA A 140 -11.08 -12.21 2.33
C ALA A 140 -11.35 -11.16 1.24
N LEU A 141 -10.72 -11.31 0.07
CA LEU A 141 -10.85 -10.37 -1.04
C LEU A 141 -12.15 -10.58 -1.86
N GLY A 142 -12.60 -11.82 -1.98
CA GLY A 142 -13.69 -12.21 -2.88
C GLY A 142 -13.27 -12.28 -4.36
N GLU A 143 -14.13 -12.88 -5.18
CA GLU A 143 -13.81 -13.21 -6.57
C GLU A 143 -13.61 -11.99 -7.47
N ARG A 144 -14.41 -10.93 -7.28
CA ARG A 144 -14.28 -9.70 -8.08
C ARG A 144 -12.93 -9.02 -7.88
N ALA A 145 -12.49 -8.90 -6.62
CA ALA A 145 -11.18 -8.37 -6.30
C ALA A 145 -10.06 -9.26 -6.83
N ALA A 146 -10.20 -10.59 -6.71
CA ALA A 146 -9.23 -11.53 -7.25
C ALA A 146 -9.10 -11.41 -8.78
N ALA A 147 -10.21 -11.29 -9.50
CA ALA A 147 -10.22 -11.09 -10.94
C ALA A 147 -9.57 -9.76 -11.35
N PHE A 148 -9.85 -8.69 -10.61
CA PHE A 148 -9.22 -7.38 -10.82
C PHE A 148 -7.71 -7.41 -10.56
N LEU A 149 -7.25 -8.17 -9.57
CA LEU A 149 -5.83 -8.28 -9.21
C LEU A 149 -5.03 -9.22 -10.13
N ALA A 150 -5.69 -10.15 -10.82
CA ALA A 150 -5.05 -11.12 -11.72
C ALA A 150 -4.03 -10.54 -12.73
N PRO A 151 -4.31 -9.42 -13.45
CA PRO A 151 -3.38 -8.84 -14.41
C PRO A 151 -2.15 -8.17 -13.79
N PHE A 152 -2.15 -7.88 -12.49
CA PHE A 152 -0.97 -7.33 -11.83
C PHE A 152 0.08 -8.43 -11.68
N VAL A 153 1.10 -8.39 -12.54
CA VAL A 153 2.22 -9.35 -12.50
C VAL A 153 3.14 -8.97 -11.34
N PRO A 154 3.46 -9.90 -10.41
CA PRO A 154 4.53 -9.68 -9.43
C PRO A 154 5.84 -9.40 -10.17
N GLU A 155 6.44 -8.24 -9.92
CA GLU A 155 7.76 -7.90 -10.42
C GLU A 155 8.68 -7.79 -9.20
N PRO A 156 9.46 -8.84 -8.88
CA PRO A 156 10.50 -8.73 -7.87
C PRO A 156 11.44 -7.59 -8.25
N ALA A 157 11.86 -6.79 -7.27
CA ALA A 157 12.85 -5.74 -7.50
C ALA A 157 14.09 -6.33 -8.17
N GLY A 158 14.56 -5.69 -9.24
CA GLY A 158 15.74 -6.12 -10.01
C GLY A 158 15.47 -7.14 -11.14
N GLN A 159 14.22 -7.50 -11.42
CA GLN A 159 13.88 -8.27 -12.62
C GLN A 159 13.42 -7.35 -13.76
N ARG A 160 14.38 -6.77 -14.49
CA ARG A 160 14.38 -6.53 -15.95
C ARG A 160 15.70 -5.93 -16.41
#